data_AF-A0A5C5Z5K6-F1
#
_entry.id   AF-A0A5C5Z5K6-F1
#
_cell.length_a   1.000
_cell.length_b   1.000
_cell.length_c   1.000
_cell.angle_alpha   90.00
_cell.angle_beta   90.00
_cell.angle_gamma   90.00
#
_symmetry.space_group_name_H-M   'P 1'
#
loop_
_entity.id
_entity.type
_entity.pdbx_description
1 polymer ?
#
loop_
_entity_poly.entity_id
_entity_poly.type
_entity_poly.pdbx_seq_one_letter_code
_entity_poly.pdbx_strand_id
1 'polypeptide(L)' 'MSQPQPQPVTAECRFESNDCDESAGTLYIKVLERLIAIPTTSRLQAHQMLGSDELVAILRDNEIEAVDGYFWGDQGCCGF' A
#
# COMPACT_ATOMS: atom_id res chain seq x y z
N MET A 1 29.26 8.57 -18.72
CA MET A 1 28.18 9.15 -17.90
C MET A 1 27.32 7.98 -17.45
N SER A 2 27.43 7.55 -16.20
CA SER A 2 26.58 6.49 -15.68
C SER A 2 25.20 7.11 -15.44
N GLN A 3 24.19 6.69 -16.19
CA GLN A 3 22.80 6.97 -15.84
C GLN A 3 22.59 6.54 -14.38
N PRO A 4 21.94 7.34 -13.53
CA PRO A 4 21.55 6.86 -12.22
C PRO A 4 20.65 5.65 -12.45
N GLN A 5 21.10 4.47 -12.01
CA GLN A 5 20.25 3.30 -11.97
C GLN A 5 19.03 3.68 -11.11
N PRO A 6 17.80 3.40 -11.55
CA PRO A 6 16.61 3.71 -10.75
C PRO A 6 16.79 3.01 -9.41
N GLN A 7 16.92 3.81 -8.35
CA GLN A 7 17.08 3.28 -7.01
C GLN A 7 15.82 2.46 -6.71
N PRO A 8 15.95 1.23 -6.19
CA PRO A 8 14.79 0.43 -5.83
C PRO A 8 13.94 1.22 -4.83
N VAL A 9 12.73 1.55 -5.25
CA VAL A 9 11.80 2.31 -4.41
C VAL A 9 11.02 1.30 -3.58
N THR A 10 11.10 1.41 -2.26
CA THR A 10 10.26 0.62 -1.35
C THR A 10 8.98 1.38 -1.05
N ALA A 11 7.88 0.63 -0.87
CA ALA A 11 6.61 1.20 -0.44
C ALA A 11 6.28 0.75 0.99
N GLU A 12 5.90 1.69 1.84
CA GLU A 12 5.37 1.38 3.17
C GLU A 12 3.86 1.18 3.06
N CYS A 13 3.38 0.03 3.49
CA CYS A 13 1.97 -0.32 3.51
C CYS A 13 1.43 -0.34 4.93
N ARG A 14 0.30 0.30 5.14
CA ARG A 14 -0.41 0.30 6.41
C ARG A 14 -1.89 0.06 6.18
N PHE A 15 -2.43 -0.96 6.84
CA PHE A 15 -3.86 -1.14 6.92
C PHE A 15 -4.38 -0.41 8.15
N GLU A 16 -5.43 0.38 7.96
CA GLU A 16 -6.19 1.03 9.02
C GLU A 16 -7.65 0.61 8.89
N SER A 17 -8.24 0.12 9.97
CA SER A 17 -9.66 -0.20 10.04
C SER A 17 -10.30 0.65 11.12
N ASN A 18 -11.42 1.29 10.78
CA ASN A 18 -12.22 2.06 11.73
C ASN A 18 -13.22 1.19 12.50
N ASP A 19 -13.31 -0.10 12.16
CA ASP A 19 -14.31 -1.01 12.69
C ASP A 19 -13.65 -2.24 13.31
N CYS A 20 -14.04 -2.60 14.53
CA CYS A 20 -13.48 -3.77 15.20
C CYS A 20 -13.95 -5.10 14.58
N ASP A 21 -14.93 -5.05 13.69
CA ASP A 21 -15.36 -6.19 12.90
C ASP A 21 -14.41 -6.49 11.72
N GLU A 22 -13.37 -5.67 11.50
CA GLU A 22 -12.45 -5.70 10.34
C GLU A 22 -13.15 -5.68 8.96
N SER A 23 -14.48 -5.50 8.91
CA SER A 23 -15.34 -5.56 7.72
C SER A 23 -15.17 -4.37 6.77
N ALA A 24 -14.45 -3.33 7.21
CA ALA A 24 -14.07 -2.18 6.40
C ALA A 24 -12.74 -1.60 6.86
N GLY A 25 -11.88 -1.24 5.92
CA GLY A 25 -10.62 -0.56 6.19
C GLY A 25 -10.05 0.09 4.95
N THR A 26 -8.87 0.66 5.10
CA THR A 26 -8.15 1.35 4.04
C THR A 26 -6.70 0.91 4.08
N LEU A 27 -6.20 0.44 2.94
CA LEU A 27 -4.79 0.19 2.70
C LEU A 27 -4.14 1.49 2.25
N TYR A 28 -3.28 2.04 3.10
CA TYR A 28 -2.42 3.16 2.80
C TYR A 28 -1.08 2.66 2.27
N ILE A 29 -0.66 3.14 1.11
CA ILE A 29 0.63 2.82 0.50
C ILE A 29 1.40 4.12 0.30
N LYS A 30 2.54 4.25 0.99
CA LYS A 30 3.42 5.41 0.89
C LYS A 30 4.65 5.06 0.06
N VAL A 31 4.87 5.82 -1.01
CA VAL A 31 5.95 5.61 -1.98
C VAL A 31 6.38 6.95 -2.58
N LEU A 32 7.68 7.27 -2.57
CA LEU A 32 8.23 8.54 -3.08
C LEU A 32 7.42 9.79 -2.65
N GLU A 33 7.09 9.88 -1.35
CA GLU A 33 6.29 10.96 -0.75
C GLU A 33 4.81 11.02 -1.20
N ARG A 34 4.36 10.13 -2.08
CA ARG A 34 2.96 9.95 -2.44
C ARG A 34 2.31 8.99 -1.45
N LEU A 35 1.08 9.31 -1.04
CA LEU A 35 0.23 8.45 -0.22
C LEU A 35 -0.98 8.03 -1.06
N ILE A 36 -1.10 6.72 -1.28
CA ILE A 36 -2.23 6.12 -2.00
C ILE A 36 -3.12 5.46 -0.95
N ALA A 37 -4.42 5.74 -0.98
CA ALA A 37 -5.40 5.14 -0.09
C ALA A 37 -6.33 4.24 -0.91
N ILE A 38 -6.37 2.95 -0.58
CA ILE A 38 -7.18 1.97 -1.28
C ILE A 38 -8.21 1.40 -0.30
N PRO A 39 -9.51 1.63 -0.53
CA PRO A 39 -10.55 1.07 0.33
C PRO A 39 -10.57 -0.45 0.20
N THR A 40 -10.56 -1.15 1.33
CA THR A 40 -10.64 -2.61 1.38
C THR A 40 -11.67 -3.04 2.43
N THR A 41 -12.23 -4.24 2.27
CA THR A 41 -13.25 -4.79 3.16
C THR A 41 -12.67 -5.67 4.25
N SER A 42 -11.36 -5.90 4.24
CA SER A 42 -10.65 -6.61 5.31
C SER A 42 -9.15 -6.42 5.21
N ARG A 43 -8.46 -6.73 6.31
CA ARG A 43 -7.01 -6.86 6.34
C ARG A 43 -6.51 -7.93 5.37
N LEU A 44 -7.24 -9.05 5.23
CA LEU A 44 -6.88 -10.11 4.28
C LEU A 44 -6.93 -9.60 2.85
N GLN A 45 -7.97 -8.85 2.47
CA GLN A 45 -8.07 -8.26 1.14
C GLN A 45 -6.94 -7.24 0.91
N ALA A 46 -6.62 -6.42 1.91
CA ALA A 46 -5.50 -5.48 1.84
C ALA A 46 -4.16 -6.21 1.62
N HIS A 47 -3.93 -7.34 2.28
CA HIS A 47 -2.76 -8.17 2.02
C HIS A 47 -2.76 -8.80 0.62
N GLN A 48 -3.89 -9.33 0.16
CA GLN A 48 -4.02 -9.91 -1.18
C GLN A 48 -3.81 -8.88 -2.29
N MET A 49 -4.12 -7.61 -2.01
CA MET A 49 -3.88 -6.51 -2.91
C MET A 49 -2.39 -6.24 -3.12
N LEU A 50 -1.54 -6.52 -2.13
CA LEU A 50 -0.08 -6.45 -2.28
C LEU A 50 0.39 -7.50 -3.30
N GLY A 51 0.93 -7.04 -4.42
CA GLY A 51 1.35 -7.92 -5.51
C GLY A 51 0.23 -8.32 -6.47
N SER A 52 -0.97 -7.77 -6.33
CA SER A 52 -2.05 -7.93 -7.32
C SER A 52 -1.84 -7.05 -8.55
N ASP A 53 -2.40 -7.47 -9.70
CA ASP A 53 -2.43 -6.65 -10.92
C ASP A 53 -3.21 -5.33 -10.72
N GLU A 54 -4.21 -5.34 -9.83
CA GLU A 54 -4.99 -4.15 -9.47
C GLU A 54 -4.11 -3.08 -8.82
N LEU A 55 -3.26 -3.48 -7.87
CA LEU A 55 -2.31 -2.56 -7.25
C LEU A 55 -1.30 -2.03 -8.28
N VAL A 56 -0.81 -2.86 -9.19
CA VAL A 56 0.10 -2.42 -10.27
C VAL A 56 -0.57 -1.37 -11.15
N ALA A 57 -1.86 -1.52 -11.46
CA ALA A 57 -2.62 -0.52 -12.22
C ALA A 57 -2.75 0.81 -11.45
N ILE A 58 -3.08 0.75 -10.15
CA ILE A 58 -3.18 1.93 -9.28
C ILE A 58 -1.84 2.66 -9.18
N LEU A 59 -0.73 1.93 -9.03
CA LEU A 59 0.61 2.51 -8.96
C LEU A 59 0.99 3.21 -10.27
N ARG A 60 0.67 2.60 -11.42
CA ARG A 60 0.92 3.19 -12.74
C ARG A 60 0.11 4.46 -12.98
N ASP A 61 -1.15 4.49 -12.54
CA ASP A 61 -1.99 5.70 -12.59
C ASP A 61 -1.38 6.84 -11.75
N ASN A 62 -0.68 6.49 -10.67
CA ASN A 62 0.08 7.39 -9.83
C ASN A 62 1.54 7.54 -10.28
N GLU A 63 1.87 7.32 -11.55
CA GLU A 63 3.21 7.48 -12.16
C GLU A 63 4.35 6.72 -11.44
N ILE A 64 4.01 5.64 -10.73
CA ILE A 64 4.99 4.77 -10.07
C ILE A 64 5.22 3.55 -10.96
N GLU A 65 6.40 3.51 -11.58
CA GLU A 65 6.73 2.47 -12.56
C GLU A 65 7.13 1.14 -11.92
N ALA A 66 7.77 1.17 -10.75
CA ALA A 66 8.22 -0.02 -10.04
C ALA A 66 8.35 0.21 -8.53
N VAL A 67 7.98 -0.81 -7.75
CA VAL A 67 8.23 -0.92 -6.31
C VAL A 67 9.03 -2.21 -6.10
N ASP A 68 10.17 -2.12 -5.43
CA ASP A 68 11.09 -3.26 -5.20
C ASP A 68 10.62 -4.17 -4.05
N GLY A 69 9.80 -3.62 -3.15
CA GLY A 69 9.18 -4.36 -2.06
C GLY A 69 8.21 -3.53 -1.24
N TYR A 70 7.37 -4.23 -0.49
CA TYR A 70 6.38 -3.64 0.42
C TYR A 70 6.78 -3.92 1.86
N PHE A 71 6.86 -2.89 2.69
CA PHE A 71 7.02 -3.02 4.13
C PHE A 71 5.65 -2.89 4.81
N TRP A 72 5.19 -3.92 5.52
CA TRP A 72 3.88 -3.91 6.17
C TRP A 72 3.95 -3.47 7.63
N GLY A 73 3.28 -2.36 7.95
CA GLY A 73 3.04 -1.91 9.32
C GLY A 73 1.55 -2.00 9.65
N ASP A 74 1.18 -2.80 10.65
CA ASP A 74 -0.20 -2.95 11.10
C ASP A 74 -0.49 -1.96 12.24
N GLN A 75 -1.47 -1.07 12.08
CA GLN A 75 -2.02 -0.29 13.19
C GLN A 75 -3.52 -0.59 13.27
N GLY A 76 -3.90 -1.54 14.12
CA GLY A 76 -5.29 -1.78 14.44
C GLY A 76 -5.86 -0.61 15.24
N CYS A 77 -6.86 0.08 14.69
CA CYS A 77 -7.64 1.07 15.43
C CYS A 77 -8.82 0.37 16.11
N CYS A 78 -8.59 -0.19 17.29
CA CYS A 78 -9.64 -0.53 18.26
C CYS A 78 -9.16 -0.17 19.67
N GLY A 79 -9.42 1.06 20.07
CA GLY A 79 -9.10 1.54 21.40
C GLY A 79 -10.00 2.71 21.79
N PHE A 80 -11.08 2.40 22.52
CA PHE A 80 -11.68 3.28 23.53
C PHE A 80 -12.15 2.44 24.70
#